data_AF-A0A5C9EWB4-F1
#
_entry.id   AF-A0A5C9EWB4-F1
#
_cell.length_a   1.000
_cell.length_b   1.000
_cell.length_c   1.000
_cell.angle_alpha   90.00
_cell.angle_beta   90.00
_cell.angle_gamma   90.00
#
_symmetry.space_group_name_H-M   'P 1'
#
loop_
_entity.id
_entity.type
_entity.pdbx_description
1 polymer ?
#
loop_
_entity_poly.entity_id
_entity_poly.type
_entity_poly.pdbx_seq_one_letter_code
_entity_poly.pdbx_strand_id
1 'polypeptide(L)'
;MSANRVHYATQLVALGEYSTGSGTEVHGVQSVSTNTSFNLEQVTELGQLEIYENIENLPDVEVTIEKVLDGYPLIWHLATPTASSNKLVNRSNLRTDMLLNIYDDDQSNASGTPLTQVYCSGLYTNSLNYTLPVDGNSTESVTFVGNDKVWRSSSFVNLTGFDGTDSPASGVQRRQDVIMGVSGTASVWPTLIPGMQTINGSGYNPDNTGEYSAHVQDVTISVNFNRDDLFELGRKNPYYRYANFPIAVDCTINTSPGGTTPGDFVNARSDVDNLTDEPILIKLEDSTTFNLGTKNKLQTISQTGGDAGGGVMTVSYSFQNLNALEISQNSDPAGL
;
A
#
# COMPACT_ATOMS: atom_id res chain seq x y z
N MET A 1 -8.28 -33.83 -19.64
CA MET A 1 -8.80 -32.49 -19.93
C MET A 1 -7.82 -31.80 -20.87
N SER A 2 -8.29 -31.26 -21.98
CA SER A 2 -7.44 -30.47 -22.89
C SER A 2 -7.08 -29.16 -22.19
N ALA A 3 -5.80 -28.83 -22.09
CA ALA A 3 -5.33 -27.55 -21.59
C ALA A 3 -5.59 -26.47 -22.66
N ASN A 4 -6.82 -25.98 -22.73
CA ASN A 4 -7.16 -24.83 -23.54
C ASN A 4 -6.72 -23.56 -22.79
N ARG A 5 -6.30 -22.52 -23.52
CA ARG A 5 -6.02 -21.21 -22.95
C ARG A 5 -7.30 -20.67 -22.33
N VAL A 6 -7.31 -20.47 -21.01
CA VAL A 6 -8.45 -19.88 -20.30
C VAL A 6 -8.27 -18.36 -20.22
N HIS A 7 -9.31 -17.61 -20.58
CA HIS A 7 -9.32 -16.15 -20.51
C HIS A 7 -10.09 -15.72 -19.26
N TYR A 8 -9.39 -15.36 -18.18
CA TYR A 8 -10.03 -14.97 -16.91
C TYR A 8 -10.15 -13.44 -16.80
N ALA A 9 -10.96 -12.81 -17.64
CA ALA A 9 -11.17 -11.35 -17.57
C ALA A 9 -12.06 -10.91 -16.40
N THR A 10 -12.83 -11.83 -15.82
CA THR A 10 -13.81 -11.56 -14.76
C THR A 10 -13.36 -12.18 -13.44
N GLN A 11 -12.58 -11.44 -12.69
CA GLN A 11 -12.17 -11.78 -11.32
C GLN A 11 -12.65 -10.73 -10.34
N LEU A 12 -12.95 -11.16 -9.11
CA LEU A 12 -13.42 -10.29 -8.04
C LEU A 12 -12.67 -10.64 -6.77
N VAL A 13 -12.13 -9.62 -6.10
CA VAL A 13 -11.55 -9.77 -4.77
C VAL A 13 -12.41 -9.08 -3.74
N ALA A 14 -12.59 -9.74 -2.60
CA ALA A 14 -13.19 -9.16 -1.41
C ALA A 14 -12.31 -9.42 -0.19
N LEU A 15 -12.37 -8.48 0.75
CA LEU A 15 -11.69 -8.53 2.04
C LEU A 15 -12.72 -8.40 3.15
N GLY A 16 -12.50 -9.14 4.24
CA GLY A 16 -13.43 -9.12 5.37
C GLY A 16 -12.75 -9.36 6.70
N GLU A 17 -13.55 -9.24 7.75
CA GLU A 17 -13.11 -9.56 9.10
C GLU A 17 -12.81 -11.07 9.22
N TYR A 18 -11.70 -11.37 9.89
CA TYR A 18 -11.27 -12.74 10.17
C TYR A 18 -12.38 -13.60 10.76
N SER A 19 -12.55 -14.81 10.22
CA SER A 19 -13.47 -15.83 10.73
C SER A 19 -14.96 -15.49 10.62
N THR A 20 -15.34 -14.47 9.84
CA THR A 20 -16.76 -14.15 9.58
C THR A 20 -17.32 -14.88 8.36
N GLY A 21 -16.44 -15.35 7.45
CA GLY A 21 -16.86 -15.99 6.21
C GLY A 21 -17.57 -15.04 5.24
N SER A 22 -17.38 -13.73 5.41
CA SER A 22 -17.94 -12.67 4.58
C SER A 22 -16.82 -11.71 4.15
N GLY A 23 -17.03 -10.98 3.05
CA GLY A 23 -16.08 -9.98 2.58
C GLY A 23 -16.82 -8.87 1.84
N THR A 24 -16.22 -7.68 1.86
CA THR A 24 -16.63 -6.52 1.05
C THR A 24 -15.77 -6.47 -0.18
N GLU A 25 -16.38 -6.28 -1.35
CA GLU A 25 -15.70 -6.20 -2.63
C GLU A 25 -14.71 -5.02 -2.67
N VAL A 26 -13.54 -5.28 -3.26
CA VAL A 26 -12.53 -4.25 -3.48
C VAL A 26 -12.72 -3.68 -4.87
N HIS A 27 -13.15 -2.42 -4.94
CA HIS A 27 -13.31 -1.67 -6.20
C HIS A 27 -11.96 -1.13 -6.69
N GLY A 28 -11.83 -0.96 -8.01
CA GLY A 28 -10.66 -0.36 -8.65
C GLY A 28 -9.41 -1.26 -8.78
N VAL A 29 -9.53 -2.56 -8.47
CA VAL A 29 -8.40 -3.52 -8.53
C VAL A 29 -7.89 -3.68 -9.96
N GLN A 30 -6.57 -3.57 -10.14
CA GLN A 30 -5.88 -3.75 -11.42
C GLN A 30 -5.16 -5.10 -11.49
N SER A 31 -4.64 -5.58 -10.36
CA SER A 31 -3.92 -6.85 -10.31
C SER A 31 -4.04 -7.50 -8.95
N VAL A 32 -4.02 -8.84 -8.97
CA VAL A 32 -4.03 -9.69 -7.78
C VAL A 32 -3.03 -10.80 -8.03
N SER A 33 -2.06 -10.96 -7.14
CA SER A 33 -1.08 -12.02 -7.18
C SER A 33 -1.20 -12.85 -5.92
N THR A 34 -1.21 -14.17 -6.04
CA THR A 34 -1.17 -15.09 -4.90
C THR A 34 -0.01 -16.06 -5.09
N ASN A 35 0.99 -15.95 -4.23
CA ASN A 35 2.12 -16.85 -4.16
C ASN A 35 1.94 -17.86 -3.00
N THR A 36 2.37 -19.10 -3.20
CA THR A 36 2.36 -20.11 -2.13
C THR A 36 3.62 -20.94 -2.20
N SER A 37 4.37 -20.90 -1.11
CA SER A 37 5.63 -21.63 -0.95
C SER A 37 5.45 -22.73 0.09
N PHE A 38 5.92 -23.93 -0.24
CA PHE A 38 5.94 -25.06 0.69
C PHE A 38 7.35 -25.23 1.23
N ASN A 39 7.50 -25.04 2.54
CA ASN A 39 8.78 -25.19 3.21
C ASN A 39 8.97 -26.66 3.60
N LEU A 40 10.02 -27.30 3.08
CA LEU A 40 10.35 -28.70 3.37
C LEU A 40 11.70 -28.77 4.10
N GLU A 41 11.74 -29.48 5.21
CA GLU A 41 12.97 -29.79 5.93
C GLU A 41 13.38 -31.25 5.67
N GLN A 42 14.64 -31.47 5.29
CA GLN A 42 15.13 -32.81 4.96
C GLN A 42 15.84 -33.41 6.17
N VAL A 43 15.38 -34.59 6.60
CA VAL A 43 16.05 -35.41 7.61
C VAL A 43 16.89 -36.46 6.89
N THR A 44 18.15 -36.60 7.28
CA THR A 44 19.05 -37.66 6.77
C THR A 44 19.35 -38.68 7.87
N GLU A 45 19.58 -39.94 7.49
CA GLU A 45 19.94 -41.01 8.42
C GLU A 45 21.36 -41.50 8.13
N LEU A 46 22.13 -41.74 9.20
CA LEU A 46 23.44 -42.35 9.11
C LEU A 46 23.30 -43.81 8.62
N GLY A 47 23.68 -44.07 7.37
CA GLY A 47 23.59 -45.40 6.77
C GLY A 47 22.94 -45.43 5.40
N GLN A 48 22.36 -44.31 4.97
CA GLN A 48 21.82 -44.13 3.62
C GLN A 48 22.29 -42.81 3.02
N LEU A 49 22.43 -42.78 1.69
CA LEU A 49 22.80 -41.59 0.94
C LEU A 49 21.57 -40.76 0.52
N GLU A 50 20.38 -41.37 0.54
CA GLU A 50 19.11 -40.72 0.24
C GLU A 50 18.47 -40.12 1.50
N ILE A 51 17.51 -39.22 1.30
CA ILE A 51 16.75 -38.57 2.37
C ILE A 51 15.95 -39.60 3.19
N TYR A 52 15.96 -39.45 4.52
CA TYR A 52 15.16 -40.27 5.43
C TYR A 52 13.70 -39.84 5.41
N GLU A 53 13.46 -38.53 5.48
CA GLU A 53 12.13 -37.94 5.41
C GLU A 53 12.23 -36.49 4.94
N ASN A 54 11.22 -36.04 4.18
CA ASN A 54 10.97 -34.62 3.95
C ASN A 54 9.80 -34.21 4.83
N ILE A 55 10.08 -33.47 5.90
CA ILE A 55 9.07 -32.95 6.81
C ILE A 55 8.52 -31.65 6.21
N GLU A 56 7.21 -31.59 6.03
CA GLU A 56 6.54 -30.39 5.56
C GLU A 56 6.29 -29.43 6.73
N ASN A 57 6.96 -28.27 6.69
CA ASN A 57 6.74 -27.16 7.61
C ASN A 57 5.46 -26.39 7.22
N LEU A 58 5.28 -25.19 7.76
CA LEU A 58 4.14 -24.37 7.40
C LEU A 58 4.28 -23.83 5.97
N PRO A 59 3.18 -23.84 5.19
CA PRO A 59 3.14 -23.12 3.93
C PRO A 59 3.11 -21.61 4.19
N ASP A 60 3.78 -20.86 3.32
CA ASP A 60 3.71 -19.41 3.28
C ASP A 60 2.82 -18.99 2.13
N VAL A 61 1.78 -18.23 2.43
CA VAL A 61 0.87 -17.64 1.46
C VAL A 61 1.10 -16.13 1.48
N GLU A 62 1.44 -15.59 0.32
CA GLU A 62 1.59 -14.15 0.11
C GLU A 62 0.58 -13.71 -0.95
N VAL A 63 -0.14 -12.64 -0.66
CA VAL A 63 -1.09 -12.05 -1.60
C VAL A 63 -0.79 -10.57 -1.77
N THR A 64 -0.64 -10.12 -3.01
CA THR A 64 -0.49 -8.71 -3.35
C THR A 64 -1.71 -8.26 -4.13
N ILE A 65 -2.36 -7.19 -3.68
CA ILE A 65 -3.47 -6.55 -4.39
C ILE A 65 -3.04 -5.14 -4.75
N GLU A 66 -3.26 -4.75 -6.01
CA GLU A 66 -3.05 -3.41 -6.50
C GLU A 66 -4.37 -2.81 -6.98
N LYS A 67 -4.70 -1.61 -6.52
CA LYS A 67 -5.87 -0.85 -6.96
C LYS A 67 -5.52 0.60 -7.30
N VAL A 68 -6.37 1.22 -8.11
CA VAL A 68 -6.39 2.69 -8.26
C VAL A 68 -7.13 3.33 -7.09
N LEU A 69 -6.77 4.57 -6.74
CA LEU A 69 -7.53 5.38 -5.80
C LEU A 69 -8.73 6.00 -6.52
N ASP A 70 -9.94 5.68 -6.07
CA ASP A 70 -11.20 5.95 -6.78
C ASP A 70 -12.33 6.44 -5.86
N GLY A 71 -12.02 6.76 -4.60
CA GLY A 71 -12.97 7.17 -3.57
C GLY A 71 -13.71 6.03 -2.87
N TYR A 72 -13.58 4.79 -3.34
CA TYR A 72 -13.95 3.62 -2.54
C TYR A 72 -12.94 3.40 -1.42
N PRO A 73 -13.32 2.64 -0.37
CA PRO A 73 -12.42 2.37 0.75
C PRO A 73 -11.08 1.79 0.28
N LEU A 74 -9.99 2.18 0.94
CA LEU A 74 -8.66 1.63 0.68
C LEU A 74 -8.59 0.14 1.02
N ILE A 75 -7.67 -0.59 0.38
CA ILE A 75 -7.43 -2.02 0.66
C ILE A 75 -7.11 -2.21 2.14
N TRP A 76 -6.27 -1.33 2.69
CA TRP A 76 -5.91 -1.41 4.11
C TRP A 76 -7.12 -1.20 5.04
N HIS A 77 -8.05 -0.31 4.67
CA HIS A 77 -9.27 -0.08 5.44
C HIS A 77 -10.23 -1.28 5.36
N LEU A 78 -10.42 -1.87 4.18
CA LEU A 78 -11.22 -3.08 4.00
C LEU A 78 -10.62 -4.30 4.71
N ALA A 79 -9.29 -4.37 4.82
CA ALA A 79 -8.61 -5.39 5.60
C ALA A 79 -8.75 -5.18 7.12
N THR A 80 -9.05 -3.97 7.57
CA THR A 80 -9.08 -3.60 8.98
C THR A 80 -10.38 -2.88 9.40
N PRO A 81 -11.57 -3.46 9.11
CA PRO A 81 -12.85 -2.75 9.25
C PRO A 81 -13.25 -2.49 10.70
N THR A 82 -12.66 -3.19 11.67
CA THR A 82 -12.95 -3.06 13.11
C THR A 82 -11.86 -2.30 13.86
N ALA A 83 -11.00 -1.55 13.15
CA ALA A 83 -9.94 -0.76 13.76
C ALA A 83 -10.51 0.27 14.75
N SER A 84 -9.79 0.47 15.86
CA SER A 84 -10.18 1.44 16.90
C SER A 84 -9.59 2.84 16.70
N SER A 85 -8.67 3.00 15.75
CA SER A 85 -8.04 4.28 15.38
C SER A 85 -7.34 4.15 14.01
N ASN A 86 -7.19 5.27 13.28
CA ASN A 86 -6.48 5.32 12.00
C ASN A 86 -4.97 5.14 12.08
N LYS A 87 -4.44 5.06 13.31
CA LYS A 87 -3.01 4.86 13.55
C LYS A 87 -2.57 3.47 13.10
N LEU A 88 -1.40 3.43 12.49
CA LEU A 88 -0.71 2.23 12.02
C LEU A 88 -0.70 1.09 13.06
N VAL A 89 -0.40 1.39 14.33
CA VAL A 89 -0.32 0.40 15.41
C VAL A 89 -1.65 -0.34 15.65
N ASN A 90 -2.77 0.36 15.53
CA ASN A 90 -4.08 -0.21 15.83
C ASN A 90 -4.56 -1.10 14.68
N ARG A 91 -4.36 -0.65 13.44
CA ARG A 91 -4.71 -1.40 12.24
C ARG A 91 -3.77 -2.58 11.98
N SER A 92 -2.50 -2.49 12.35
CA SER A 92 -1.52 -3.56 12.09
C SER A 92 -1.79 -4.85 12.86
N ASN A 93 -2.57 -4.84 13.94
CA ASN A 93 -2.82 -6.05 14.73
C ASN A 93 -4.01 -6.89 14.21
N LEU A 94 -4.82 -6.33 13.31
CA LEU A 94 -6.01 -7.00 12.81
C LEU A 94 -5.66 -8.04 11.74
N ARG A 95 -6.45 -9.12 11.72
CA ARG A 95 -6.42 -10.17 10.71
C ARG A 95 -7.56 -9.96 9.73
N THR A 96 -7.35 -10.33 8.48
CA THR A 96 -8.35 -10.27 7.43
C THR A 96 -8.47 -11.59 6.70
N ASP A 97 -9.66 -11.88 6.19
CA ASP A 97 -9.89 -12.96 5.25
C ASP A 97 -10.01 -12.39 3.84
N MET A 98 -9.43 -13.07 2.86
CA MET A 98 -9.51 -12.70 1.45
C MET A 98 -10.25 -13.77 0.65
N LEU A 99 -11.14 -13.30 -0.22
CA LEU A 99 -11.88 -14.11 -1.18
C LEU A 99 -11.54 -13.63 -2.58
N LEU A 100 -11.03 -14.52 -3.44
CA LEU A 100 -10.85 -14.27 -4.87
C LEU A 100 -11.79 -15.19 -5.64
N ASN A 101 -12.82 -14.61 -6.26
CA ASN A 101 -13.78 -15.30 -7.11
C ASN A 101 -13.33 -15.20 -8.57
N ILE A 102 -13.31 -16.35 -9.24
CA ILE A 102 -13.01 -16.47 -10.66
C ILE A 102 -14.30 -16.91 -11.36
N TYR A 103 -14.75 -16.10 -12.31
CA TYR A 103 -15.97 -16.36 -13.09
C TYR A 103 -15.64 -16.98 -14.45
N ASP A 104 -16.68 -17.43 -15.13
CA ASP A 104 -16.57 -18.03 -16.46
C ASP A 104 -16.24 -16.97 -17.53
N ASP A 105 -15.64 -17.40 -18.63
CA ASP A 105 -15.18 -16.52 -19.71
C ASP A 105 -16.31 -16.02 -20.62
N ASP A 106 -17.51 -16.57 -20.47
CA ASP A 106 -18.74 -16.10 -21.12
C ASP A 106 -19.37 -14.89 -20.41
N GLN A 107 -18.93 -14.57 -19.19
CA GLN A 107 -19.42 -13.43 -18.43
C GLN A 107 -18.64 -12.17 -18.80
N SER A 108 -19.36 -11.07 -19.01
CA SER A 108 -18.75 -9.75 -19.19
C SER A 108 -18.43 -9.04 -17.87
N ASN A 109 -19.01 -9.52 -16.76
CA ASN A 109 -18.85 -8.95 -15.43
C ASN A 109 -18.66 -10.06 -14.40
N ALA A 110 -18.07 -9.74 -13.24
CA ALA A 110 -17.91 -10.66 -12.13
C ALA A 110 -19.21 -10.83 -11.31
N SER A 111 -20.29 -11.22 -12.01
CA SER A 111 -21.65 -11.37 -11.47
C SER A 111 -22.12 -12.83 -11.56
N GLY A 112 -22.99 -13.23 -10.64
CA GLY A 112 -23.58 -14.57 -10.62
C GLY A 112 -22.80 -15.56 -9.75
N THR A 113 -22.80 -16.83 -10.14
CA THR A 113 -22.10 -17.88 -9.39
C THR A 113 -20.67 -18.03 -9.92
N PRO A 114 -19.64 -17.91 -9.08
CA PRO A 114 -18.26 -18.10 -9.52
C PRO A 114 -17.99 -19.57 -9.91
N LEU A 115 -17.01 -19.77 -10.79
CA LEU A 115 -16.53 -21.11 -11.19
C LEU A 115 -15.64 -21.72 -10.11
N THR A 116 -14.77 -20.89 -9.53
CA THR A 116 -13.90 -21.28 -8.42
C THR A 116 -13.60 -20.09 -7.52
N GLN A 117 -13.32 -20.37 -6.25
CA GLN A 117 -13.01 -19.35 -5.26
C GLN A 117 -11.72 -19.75 -4.52
N VAL A 118 -10.77 -18.82 -4.44
CA VAL A 118 -9.64 -18.92 -3.52
C VAL A 118 -10.05 -18.21 -2.23
N TYR A 119 -9.97 -18.92 -1.11
CA TYR A 119 -10.18 -18.36 0.21
C TYR A 119 -8.88 -18.42 1.00
N CYS A 120 -8.35 -17.26 1.35
CA CYS A 120 -7.20 -17.12 2.23
C CYS A 120 -7.70 -16.63 3.59
N SER A 121 -7.37 -17.35 4.67
CA SER A 121 -7.86 -17.07 6.02
C SER A 121 -6.74 -16.52 6.90
N GLY A 122 -7.08 -15.56 7.77
CA GLY A 122 -6.18 -15.08 8.82
C GLY A 122 -4.93 -14.36 8.29
N LEU A 123 -5.07 -13.64 7.19
CA LEU A 123 -4.00 -12.85 6.60
C LEU A 123 -3.67 -11.63 7.47
N TYR A 124 -2.41 -11.24 7.48
CA TYR A 124 -1.92 -10.00 8.07
C TYR A 124 -1.32 -9.10 6.99
N THR A 125 -1.54 -7.79 7.08
CA THR A 125 -0.89 -6.80 6.20
C THR A 125 0.63 -6.77 6.46
N ASN A 126 1.43 -6.98 5.43
CA ASN A 126 2.89 -7.01 5.49
C ASN A 126 3.55 -5.76 4.93
N SER A 127 3.02 -5.18 3.85
CA SER A 127 3.48 -3.89 3.34
C SER A 127 2.35 -3.06 2.76
N LEU A 128 2.53 -1.75 2.81
CA LEU A 128 1.67 -0.73 2.19
C LEU A 128 2.55 0.12 1.28
N ASN A 129 2.10 0.33 0.05
CA ASN A 129 2.77 1.21 -0.89
C ASN A 129 1.74 2.07 -1.62
N TYR A 130 1.89 3.39 -1.52
CA TYR A 130 1.05 4.36 -2.22
C TYR A 130 1.92 5.17 -3.17
N THR A 131 1.50 5.27 -4.42
CA THR A 131 2.23 6.03 -5.44
C THR A 131 1.32 7.06 -6.08
N LEU A 132 1.74 8.32 -6.05
CA LEU A 132 1.06 9.48 -6.62
C LEU A 132 1.94 10.11 -7.71
N PRO A 133 1.90 9.59 -8.96
CA PRO A 133 2.75 10.10 -10.04
C PRO A 133 2.12 11.32 -10.74
N VAL A 134 2.96 12.16 -11.38
CA VAL A 134 2.45 13.19 -12.31
C VAL A 134 1.81 12.59 -13.56
N ASP A 135 2.22 11.41 -13.97
CA ASP A 135 1.66 10.71 -15.13
C ASP A 135 1.06 9.36 -14.73
N GLY A 136 -0.12 9.07 -15.27
CA GLY A 136 -0.92 7.92 -14.86
C GLY A 136 -1.88 8.21 -13.69
N ASN A 137 -2.32 7.13 -13.06
CA ASN A 137 -3.28 7.16 -11.95
C ASN A 137 -2.56 6.96 -10.62
N SER A 138 -3.14 7.50 -9.56
CA SER A 138 -2.70 7.21 -8.19
C SER A 138 -3.07 5.77 -7.82
N THR A 139 -2.13 5.02 -7.26
CA THR A 139 -2.33 3.60 -6.93
C THR A 139 -1.97 3.28 -5.49
N GLU A 140 -2.64 2.26 -4.96
CA GLU A 140 -2.32 1.58 -3.71
C GLU A 140 -1.94 0.14 -4.02
N SER A 141 -0.85 -0.34 -3.42
CA SER A 141 -0.44 -1.73 -3.43
C SER A 141 -0.27 -2.22 -2.00
N VAL A 142 -0.98 -3.28 -1.64
CA VAL A 142 -0.94 -3.87 -0.29
C VAL A 142 -0.56 -5.34 -0.41
N THR A 143 0.42 -5.74 0.40
CA THR A 143 0.79 -7.15 0.53
C THR A 143 0.26 -7.73 1.83
N PHE A 144 -0.18 -8.97 1.75
CA PHE A 144 -0.72 -9.75 2.84
C PHE A 144 0.05 -11.05 2.97
N VAL A 145 0.25 -11.50 4.20
CA VAL A 145 0.94 -12.75 4.50
C VAL A 145 0.10 -13.58 5.45
N GLY A 146 0.05 -14.89 5.21
CA GLY A 146 -0.59 -15.87 6.08
C GLY A 146 -0.19 -17.29 5.70
N ASN A 147 -0.92 -18.27 6.20
CA ASN A 147 -0.58 -19.69 6.03
C ASN A 147 -1.71 -20.50 5.41
N ASP A 148 -2.95 -20.06 5.55
CA ASP A 148 -4.12 -20.84 5.13
C ASP A 148 -4.66 -20.33 3.80
N LYS A 149 -4.58 -21.18 2.77
CA LYS A 149 -5.23 -20.97 1.47
C LYS A 149 -6.00 -22.23 1.06
N VAL A 150 -7.26 -22.05 0.68
CA VAL A 150 -8.14 -23.14 0.24
C VAL A 150 -8.78 -22.78 -1.10
N TRP A 151 -8.69 -23.71 -2.06
CA TRP A 151 -9.47 -23.64 -3.29
C TRP A 151 -10.84 -24.29 -3.05
N ARG A 152 -11.90 -23.55 -3.37
CA ARG A 152 -13.28 -24.02 -3.30
C ARG A 152 -13.80 -24.27 -4.72
N SER A 153 -14.54 -25.36 -4.87
CA SER A 153 -15.28 -25.73 -6.09
C SER A 153 -16.80 -25.77 -5.87
N SER A 154 -17.25 -25.52 -4.63
CA SER A 154 -18.67 -25.40 -4.25
C SER A 154 -18.77 -24.61 -2.94
N SER A 155 -19.98 -24.23 -2.53
CA SER A 155 -20.25 -23.44 -1.31
C SER A 155 -19.50 -22.10 -1.31
N PHE A 156 -19.62 -21.37 -2.42
CA PHE A 156 -18.99 -20.08 -2.58
C PHE A 156 -19.65 -19.02 -1.72
N VAL A 157 -18.84 -18.10 -1.20
CA VAL A 157 -19.34 -16.79 -0.78
C VAL A 157 -19.65 -16.00 -2.04
N ASN A 158 -20.92 -15.85 -2.35
CA ASN A 158 -21.36 -15.07 -3.50
C ASN A 158 -21.17 -13.58 -3.20
N LEU A 159 -20.44 -12.91 -4.08
CA LEU A 159 -20.14 -11.49 -4.05
C LEU A 159 -20.77 -10.90 -5.30
N THR A 160 -21.63 -9.90 -5.15
CA THR A 160 -22.49 -9.39 -6.23
C THR A 160 -22.16 -7.95 -6.62
N GLY A 161 -21.04 -7.41 -6.13
CA GLY A 161 -20.69 -6.00 -6.29
C GLY A 161 -20.43 -5.50 -7.72
N PHE A 162 -20.19 -6.39 -8.70
CA PHE A 162 -19.85 -6.00 -10.07
C PHE A 162 -20.88 -6.49 -11.09
N ASP A 163 -21.96 -5.74 -11.27
CA ASP A 163 -23.07 -6.01 -12.21
C ASP A 163 -22.91 -5.34 -13.59
N GLY A 164 -21.76 -4.70 -13.84
CA GLY A 164 -21.50 -3.93 -15.05
C GLY A 164 -21.93 -2.46 -15.00
N THR A 165 -22.46 -2.00 -13.86
CA THR A 165 -22.73 -0.58 -13.59
C THR A 165 -21.70 0.07 -12.67
N ASP A 166 -20.69 -0.70 -12.24
CA ASP A 166 -19.62 -0.23 -11.37
C ASP A 166 -18.85 0.94 -12.00
N SER A 167 -18.62 1.95 -11.18
CA SER A 167 -17.94 3.18 -11.56
C SER A 167 -17.26 3.79 -10.34
N PRO A 168 -16.16 4.53 -10.53
CA PRO A 168 -15.42 5.12 -9.40
C PRO A 168 -16.31 6.09 -8.61
N ALA A 169 -16.30 5.99 -7.29
CA ALA A 169 -17.20 6.74 -6.41
C ALA A 169 -17.00 8.26 -6.49
N SER A 170 -15.74 8.71 -6.61
CA SER A 170 -15.39 10.13 -6.77
C SER A 170 -14.53 10.42 -8.00
N GLY A 171 -14.38 9.45 -8.90
CA GLY A 171 -13.41 9.51 -9.99
C GLY A 171 -12.01 9.01 -9.58
N VAL A 172 -11.26 8.52 -10.56
CA VAL A 172 -9.90 8.00 -10.33
C VAL A 172 -8.94 9.16 -10.09
N GLN A 173 -8.25 9.11 -8.95
CA GLN A 173 -7.33 10.15 -8.52
C GLN A 173 -6.08 10.21 -9.41
N ARG A 174 -5.69 11.41 -9.78
CA ARG A 174 -4.52 11.75 -10.58
C ARG A 174 -3.82 12.98 -9.99
N ARG A 175 -2.74 13.42 -10.64
CA ARG A 175 -1.91 14.55 -10.19
C ARG A 175 -2.68 15.81 -9.79
N GLN A 176 -3.76 16.14 -10.49
CA GLN A 176 -4.51 17.37 -10.24
C GLN A 176 -5.43 17.28 -9.01
N ASP A 177 -5.70 16.06 -8.55
CA ASP A 177 -6.59 15.79 -7.42
C ASP A 177 -5.82 15.78 -6.09
N VAL A 178 -4.50 16.06 -6.11
CA VAL A 178 -3.72 16.35 -4.90
C VAL A 178 -4.02 17.79 -4.49
N ILE A 179 -4.56 17.96 -3.29
CA ILE A 179 -4.96 19.30 -2.80
C ILE A 179 -3.70 20.08 -2.43
N MET A 180 -3.29 20.97 -3.32
CA MET A 180 -2.18 21.91 -3.13
C MET A 180 -2.70 23.30 -2.71
N GLY A 181 -1.80 24.20 -2.32
CA GLY A 181 -2.13 25.57 -1.90
C GLY A 181 -1.77 25.85 -0.43
N VAL A 182 -2.35 26.92 0.12
CA VAL A 182 -2.07 27.45 1.48
C VAL A 182 -3.28 27.41 2.42
N SER A 183 -4.38 26.74 2.03
CA SER A 183 -5.56 26.62 2.89
C SER A 183 -5.32 25.58 4.00
N GLY A 184 -6.08 25.65 5.09
CA GLY A 184 -6.05 24.61 6.14
C GLY A 184 -6.49 23.21 5.67
N THR A 185 -7.07 23.13 4.47
CA THR A 185 -7.45 21.88 3.80
C THR A 185 -6.38 21.37 2.83
N ALA A 186 -5.34 22.15 2.54
CA ALA A 186 -4.26 21.75 1.63
C ALA A 186 -3.32 20.70 2.26
N SER A 187 -2.56 20.06 1.39
CA SER A 187 -1.46 19.16 1.75
C SER A 187 -0.31 19.96 2.37
N VAL A 188 0.31 19.38 3.39
CA VAL A 188 1.52 19.88 4.03
C VAL A 188 2.72 19.08 3.52
N TRP A 189 3.72 19.81 3.07
CA TRP A 189 4.96 19.32 2.53
C TRP A 189 6.14 19.71 3.44
N PRO A 190 7.29 19.02 3.34
CA PRO A 190 8.51 19.42 4.02
C PRO A 190 8.95 20.84 3.65
N THR A 191 9.31 21.66 4.64
CA THR A 191 9.79 23.03 4.43
C THR A 191 11.16 23.09 3.76
N LEU A 192 11.95 22.02 3.90
CA LEU A 192 13.23 21.82 3.23
C LEU A 192 13.15 21.77 1.70
N ILE A 193 11.98 21.47 1.12
CA ILE A 193 11.81 21.47 -0.35
C ILE A 193 11.78 22.92 -0.86
N PRO A 194 12.65 23.31 -1.80
CA PRO A 194 12.65 24.64 -2.39
C PRO A 194 11.31 24.99 -3.04
N GLY A 195 10.84 26.21 -2.81
CA GLY A 195 9.54 26.68 -3.30
C GLY A 195 8.39 26.50 -2.32
N MET A 196 8.58 25.76 -1.22
CA MET A 196 7.58 25.68 -0.16
C MET A 196 7.54 26.96 0.68
N GLN A 197 6.34 27.47 0.93
CA GLN A 197 6.10 28.56 1.86
C GLN A 197 5.87 28.01 3.26
N THR A 198 6.71 28.37 4.22
CA THR A 198 6.54 27.99 5.62
C THR A 198 5.47 28.84 6.29
N ILE A 199 4.40 28.21 6.76
CA ILE A 199 3.33 28.83 7.54
C ILE A 199 3.17 28.02 8.83
N ASN A 200 3.36 28.65 10.00
CA ASN A 200 3.27 28.01 11.32
C ASN A 200 4.11 26.73 11.47
N GLY A 201 5.28 26.65 10.81
CA GLY A 201 6.17 25.49 10.88
C GLY A 201 5.79 24.32 9.96
N SER A 202 4.87 24.53 9.01
CA SER A 202 4.47 23.57 7.98
C SER A 202 4.73 24.14 6.59
N GLY A 203 5.18 23.32 5.64
CA GLY A 203 5.42 23.73 4.27
C GLY A 203 4.15 23.62 3.43
N TYR A 204 3.78 24.71 2.77
CA TYR A 204 2.67 24.75 1.83
C TYR A 204 3.19 25.09 0.44
N ASN A 205 2.50 24.62 -0.60
CA ASN A 205 2.86 24.93 -1.98
C ASN A 205 1.89 25.99 -2.53
N PRO A 206 2.20 27.31 -2.39
CA PRO A 206 1.30 28.35 -2.87
C PRO A 206 1.24 28.36 -4.39
N ASP A 207 0.03 28.61 -4.90
CA ASP A 207 -0.19 28.97 -6.29
C ASP A 207 0.16 30.47 -6.46
N ASN A 208 1.13 30.75 -7.32
CA ASN A 208 1.55 32.10 -7.66
C ASN A 208 1.17 32.44 -9.11
N THR A 209 -0.10 32.79 -9.32
CA THR A 209 -0.64 33.20 -10.64
C THR A 209 -0.79 32.05 -11.65
N GLY A 210 -1.24 30.88 -11.19
CA GLY A 210 -1.49 29.70 -12.02
C GLY A 210 -0.34 28.69 -12.07
N GLU A 211 0.70 28.90 -11.27
CA GLU A 211 1.88 28.06 -11.18
C GLU A 211 2.22 27.81 -9.70
N TYR A 212 2.38 26.53 -9.35
CA TYR A 212 2.87 26.15 -8.02
C TYR A 212 4.35 26.48 -7.88
N SER A 213 4.72 26.96 -6.70
CA SER A 213 6.09 27.39 -6.40
C SER A 213 7.10 26.23 -6.37
N ALA A 214 6.66 25.04 -5.96
CA ALA A 214 7.42 23.80 -6.07
C ALA A 214 6.78 22.84 -7.07
N HIS A 215 7.56 22.34 -8.03
CA HIS A 215 7.10 21.38 -9.03
C HIS A 215 7.37 19.94 -8.56
N VAL A 216 6.43 19.39 -7.79
CA VAL A 216 6.46 18.00 -7.34
C VAL A 216 6.10 17.07 -8.51
N GLN A 217 6.94 16.06 -8.75
CA GLN A 217 6.84 15.13 -9.88
C GLN A 217 6.24 13.79 -9.48
N ASP A 218 6.55 13.29 -8.29
CA ASP A 218 5.88 12.12 -7.74
C ASP A 218 6.08 12.04 -6.24
N VAL A 219 5.18 11.30 -5.61
CA VAL A 219 5.29 10.94 -4.20
C VAL A 219 5.05 9.45 -4.06
N THR A 220 5.96 8.79 -3.35
CA THR A 220 5.81 7.39 -2.97
C THR A 220 5.87 7.28 -1.45
N ILE A 221 4.87 6.64 -0.85
CA ILE A 221 4.82 6.32 0.58
C ILE A 221 4.91 4.80 0.70
N SER A 222 5.89 4.30 1.44
CA SER A 222 6.08 2.86 1.64
C SER A 222 6.26 2.52 3.12
N VAL A 223 5.66 1.41 3.51
CA VAL A 223 5.74 0.85 4.87
C VAL A 223 5.90 -0.65 4.77
N ASN A 224 6.80 -1.21 5.57
CA ASN A 224 6.96 -2.64 5.74
C ASN A 224 6.87 -3.02 7.23
N PHE A 225 5.93 -3.90 7.55
CA PHE A 225 5.67 -4.38 8.91
C PHE A 225 6.67 -5.45 9.37
N ASN A 226 7.43 -6.05 8.44
CA ASN A 226 8.47 -7.07 8.68
C ASN A 226 8.09 -8.03 9.81
N ARG A 227 7.00 -8.79 9.62
CA ARG A 227 6.42 -9.55 10.72
C ARG A 227 7.16 -10.85 11.01
N ASP A 228 7.17 -11.23 12.28
CA ASP A 228 7.70 -12.52 12.73
C ASP A 228 6.60 -13.43 13.27
N ASP A 229 6.80 -14.73 13.05
CA ASP A 229 5.93 -15.79 13.56
C ASP A 229 6.34 -16.21 14.97
N LEU A 230 5.36 -16.30 15.86
CA LEU A 230 5.53 -16.81 17.22
C LEU A 230 4.92 -18.21 17.34
N PHE A 231 5.78 -19.21 17.59
CA PHE A 231 5.40 -20.62 17.74
C PHE A 231 5.18 -21.02 19.20
N GLU A 232 4.33 -22.01 19.41
CA GLU A 232 4.12 -22.67 20.70
C GLU A 232 4.22 -24.19 20.55
N LEU A 233 4.63 -24.87 21.62
CA LEU A 233 4.73 -26.33 21.60
C LEU A 233 3.34 -26.97 21.44
N GLY A 234 3.23 -27.94 20.52
CA GLY A 234 2.01 -28.71 20.30
C GLY A 234 1.05 -28.14 19.25
N ARG A 235 1.40 -27.05 18.56
CA ARG A 235 0.67 -26.56 17.37
C ARG A 235 1.60 -26.40 16.18
N LYS A 236 1.12 -26.78 15.00
CA LYS A 236 1.85 -26.57 13.74
C LYS A 236 1.81 -25.10 13.33
N ASN A 237 0.64 -24.45 13.38
CA ASN A 237 0.47 -23.04 13.05
C ASN A 237 1.07 -22.11 14.13
N PRO A 238 1.55 -20.91 13.76
CA PRO A 238 1.99 -19.92 14.72
C PRO A 238 0.79 -19.46 15.56
N TYR A 239 1.02 -19.23 16.84
CA TYR A 239 -0.02 -18.70 17.74
C TYR A 239 -0.33 -17.23 17.39
N TYR A 240 0.71 -16.45 17.09
CA TYR A 240 0.58 -15.03 16.78
C TYR A 240 1.66 -14.59 15.80
N ARG A 241 1.31 -13.66 14.91
CA ARG A 241 2.26 -13.00 14.00
C ARG A 241 2.30 -11.52 14.35
N TYR A 242 3.43 -11.04 14.85
CA TYR A 242 3.57 -9.68 15.35
C TYR A 242 4.38 -8.82 14.37
N ALA A 243 4.02 -7.55 14.26
CA ALA A 243 4.83 -6.59 13.53
C ALA A 243 6.05 -6.19 14.38
N ASN A 244 7.20 -6.09 13.73
CA ASN A 244 8.42 -5.69 14.40
C ASN A 244 8.49 -4.17 14.54
N PHE A 245 8.25 -3.70 15.75
CA PHE A 245 8.42 -2.29 16.09
C PHE A 245 9.89 -2.02 16.45
N PRO A 246 10.46 -0.88 16.01
CA PRO A 246 9.83 0.19 15.27
C PRO A 246 9.64 -0.11 13.77
N ILE A 247 8.52 0.34 13.22
CA ILE A 247 8.18 0.23 11.79
C ILE A 247 8.62 1.51 11.10
N ALA A 248 9.44 1.36 10.05
CA ALA A 248 9.85 2.47 9.21
C ALA A 248 8.71 2.86 8.25
N VAL A 249 8.45 4.17 8.20
CA VAL A 249 7.56 4.79 7.22
C VAL A 249 8.43 5.67 6.34
N ASP A 250 8.60 5.27 5.09
CA ASP A 250 9.43 5.95 4.12
C ASP A 250 8.54 6.77 3.17
N CYS A 251 8.96 8.00 2.90
CA CYS A 251 8.31 8.89 1.96
C CYS A 251 9.36 9.47 1.02
N THR A 252 9.22 9.20 -0.27
CA THR A 252 10.08 9.78 -1.30
C THR A 252 9.28 10.80 -2.08
N ILE A 253 9.81 12.02 -2.17
CA ILE A 253 9.22 13.12 -2.93
C ILE A 253 10.23 13.52 -3.98
N ASN A 254 9.85 13.39 -5.24
CA ASN A 254 10.65 13.86 -6.36
C ASN A 254 10.14 15.22 -6.82
N THR A 255 11.07 16.13 -7.08
CA THR A 255 10.76 17.47 -7.54
C THR A 255 11.63 17.82 -8.73
N SER A 256 11.07 18.55 -9.69
CA SER A 256 11.87 19.24 -10.70
C SER A 256 12.16 20.64 -10.15
N PRO A 257 13.42 21.02 -9.90
CA PRO A 257 13.75 22.33 -9.37
C PRO A 257 13.34 23.41 -10.38
N GLY A 258 12.43 24.29 -9.96
CA GLY A 258 12.02 25.47 -10.70
C GLY A 258 12.69 26.73 -10.12
N GLY A 259 13.17 27.64 -10.98
CA GLY A 259 13.72 28.94 -10.57
C GLY A 259 15.18 29.19 -10.95
N THR A 260 15.64 30.41 -10.67
CA THR A 260 16.92 31.02 -11.12
C THR A 260 18.18 30.36 -10.53
N THR A 261 18.05 29.34 -9.69
CA THR A 261 19.19 28.58 -9.15
C THR A 261 18.77 27.13 -8.92
N PRO A 262 19.17 26.20 -9.81
CA PRO A 262 18.86 24.77 -9.62
C PRO A 262 19.78 24.16 -8.55
N GLY A 263 19.20 23.40 -7.61
CA GLY A 263 19.94 22.68 -6.56
C GLY A 263 19.04 22.04 -5.51
N ASP A 264 19.63 21.27 -4.58
CA ASP A 264 18.94 20.66 -3.43
C ASP A 264 18.78 21.61 -2.23
N PHE A 265 19.61 22.66 -2.14
CA PHE A 265 19.59 23.68 -1.08
C PHE A 265 19.71 23.16 0.36
N VAL A 266 20.15 21.91 0.53
CA VAL A 266 20.36 21.31 1.85
C VAL A 266 21.85 21.24 2.13
N ASN A 267 22.29 21.91 3.18
CA ASN A 267 23.69 21.90 3.57
C ASN A 267 24.04 20.57 4.26
N ALA A 268 25.22 20.02 3.96
CA ALA A 268 25.79 18.89 4.68
C ALA A 268 27.13 19.31 5.29
N ARG A 269 27.06 19.87 6.51
CA ARG A 269 28.24 20.31 7.28
C ARG A 269 28.55 19.32 8.39
N SER A 270 29.83 19.04 8.62
CA SER A 270 30.28 18.07 9.62
C SER A 270 30.34 18.63 11.04
N ASP A 271 30.20 19.95 11.21
CA ASP A 271 30.36 20.68 12.46
C ASP A 271 29.04 21.16 13.09
N VAL A 272 27.91 20.98 12.39
CA VAL A 272 26.57 21.43 12.85
C VAL A 272 25.47 20.44 12.48
N ASP A 273 24.35 20.54 13.20
CA ASP A 273 23.12 19.83 12.84
C ASP A 273 22.50 20.46 11.58
N ASN A 274 22.34 19.64 10.54
CA ASN A 274 21.92 20.11 9.22
C ASN A 274 20.41 19.99 8.96
N LEU A 275 19.73 19.14 9.72
CA LEU A 275 18.38 18.68 9.40
C LEU A 275 17.41 18.93 10.56
N THR A 276 16.23 19.38 10.20
CA THR A 276 15.08 19.53 11.10
C THR A 276 14.05 18.44 10.83
N ASP A 277 13.17 18.24 11.81
CA ASP A 277 12.01 17.36 11.67
C ASP A 277 10.95 18.07 10.83
N GLU A 278 10.35 17.37 9.87
CA GLU A 278 9.41 17.93 8.89
C GLU A 278 8.02 17.27 9.00
N PRO A 279 6.94 18.07 8.94
CA PRO A 279 5.59 17.55 8.82
C PRO A 279 5.25 17.16 7.39
N ILE A 280 4.62 16.00 7.21
CA ILE A 280 4.14 15.52 5.91
C ILE A 280 2.70 15.06 6.04
N LEU A 281 1.80 15.72 5.30
CA LEU A 281 0.37 15.43 5.26
C LEU A 281 -0.12 15.59 3.82
N ILE A 282 -0.50 14.50 3.16
CA ILE A 282 -0.96 14.55 1.77
C ILE A 282 -2.46 14.29 1.75
N LYS A 283 -3.21 15.16 1.07
CA LYS A 283 -4.67 15.08 0.96
C LYS A 283 -5.07 15.04 -0.50
N LEU A 284 -5.97 14.12 -0.82
CA LEU A 284 -6.58 13.97 -2.13
C LEU A 284 -8.04 14.47 -2.12
N GLU A 285 -8.58 14.77 -3.29
CA GLU A 285 -9.97 15.20 -3.46
C GLU A 285 -10.99 14.11 -3.09
N ASP A 286 -10.61 12.83 -3.16
CA ASP A 286 -11.44 11.68 -2.73
C ASP A 286 -11.56 11.50 -1.21
N SER A 287 -11.16 12.50 -0.42
CA SER A 287 -11.07 12.50 1.05
C SER A 287 -9.95 11.65 1.65
N THR A 288 -9.16 10.94 0.84
CA THR A 288 -8.01 10.18 1.34
C THR A 288 -6.96 11.13 1.88
N THR A 289 -6.55 10.89 3.12
CA THR A 289 -5.51 11.68 3.79
C THR A 289 -4.42 10.76 4.31
N PHE A 290 -3.19 11.01 3.88
CA PHE A 290 -1.98 10.34 4.35
C PHE A 290 -1.24 11.26 5.32
N ASN A 291 -1.29 10.95 6.61
CA ASN A 291 -0.60 11.70 7.66
C ASN A 291 0.61 10.91 8.16
N LEU A 292 1.81 11.37 7.81
CA LEU A 292 3.08 10.76 8.22
C LEU A 292 3.63 11.42 9.49
N GLY A 293 2.82 12.23 10.19
CA GLY A 293 3.21 12.91 11.40
C GLY A 293 4.15 14.09 11.18
N THR A 294 4.71 14.61 12.27
CA THR A 294 5.53 15.84 12.29
C THR A 294 7.03 15.59 12.46
N LYS A 295 7.44 14.32 12.53
CA LYS A 295 8.81 13.91 12.86
C LYS A 295 9.45 13.11 11.73
N ASN A 296 9.23 13.55 10.50
CA ASN A 296 9.88 12.96 9.34
C ASN A 296 11.26 13.57 9.19
N LYS A 297 12.30 12.74 9.10
CA LYS A 297 13.67 13.20 8.96
C LYS A 297 14.22 12.79 7.61
N LEU A 298 14.83 13.75 6.93
CA LEU A 298 15.48 13.53 5.65
C LEU A 298 16.65 12.55 5.82
N GLN A 299 16.64 11.45 5.07
CA GLN A 299 17.69 10.43 5.09
C GLN A 299 18.66 10.63 3.92
N THR A 300 18.12 10.88 2.74
CA THR A 300 18.91 10.97 1.50
C THR A 300 18.34 12.05 0.61
N ILE A 301 19.23 12.79 -0.04
CA ILE A 301 18.90 13.62 -1.20
C ILE A 301 19.76 13.16 -2.35
N SER A 302 19.17 13.05 -3.53
CA SER A 302 19.92 12.82 -4.76
C SER A 302 19.46 13.76 -5.86
N GLN A 303 20.42 14.24 -6.65
CA GLN A 303 20.16 15.05 -7.84
C GLN A 303 20.60 14.25 -9.05
N THR A 304 19.71 14.09 -10.02
CA THR A 304 19.95 13.35 -11.26
C THR A 304 19.36 14.09 -12.45
N GLY A 305 19.77 13.75 -13.67
CA GLY A 305 19.37 14.50 -14.87
C GLY A 305 20.27 15.72 -15.10
N GLY A 306 19.79 16.70 -15.88
CA GLY A 306 20.60 17.88 -16.23
C GLY A 306 21.80 17.55 -17.13
N ASP A 307 21.58 16.71 -18.15
CA ASP A 307 22.65 16.31 -19.07
C ASP A 307 23.08 17.45 -20.02
N ALA A 308 24.22 17.26 -20.70
CA ALA A 308 24.70 18.22 -21.70
C ALA A 308 23.76 18.38 -22.92
N GLY A 309 22.71 17.55 -23.01
CA GLY A 309 21.66 17.63 -24.02
C GLY A 309 20.48 18.52 -23.63
N GLY A 310 20.45 19.07 -22.41
CA GLY A 310 19.37 19.93 -21.92
C GLY A 310 18.22 19.16 -21.25
N GLY A 311 18.46 17.95 -20.76
CA GLY A 311 17.51 17.18 -19.97
C GLY A 311 17.13 17.88 -18.66
N VAL A 312 15.90 17.64 -18.19
CA VAL A 312 15.39 18.19 -16.93
C VAL A 312 16.11 17.53 -15.75
N MET A 313 16.46 18.32 -14.73
CA MET A 313 17.02 17.83 -13.48
C MET A 313 15.89 17.39 -12.53
N THR A 314 16.10 16.31 -11.80
CA THR A 314 15.19 15.83 -10.75
C THR A 314 15.94 15.73 -9.44
N VAL A 315 15.37 16.30 -8.38
CA VAL A 315 15.85 16.17 -7.00
C VAL A 315 14.90 15.25 -6.25
N SER A 316 15.45 14.17 -5.71
CA SER A 316 14.73 13.19 -4.90
C SER A 316 15.05 13.39 -3.43
N TYR A 317 14.01 13.64 -2.63
CA TYR A 317 14.09 13.77 -1.17
C TYR A 317 13.46 12.54 -0.53
N SER A 318 14.25 11.77 0.22
CA SER A 318 13.78 10.60 0.95
C SER A 318 13.71 10.91 2.43
N PHE A 319 12.49 10.93 2.97
CA PHE A 319 12.19 11.14 4.38
C PHE A 319 11.80 9.81 5.03
N GLN A 320 12.18 9.66 6.30
CA GLN A 320 11.79 8.51 7.10
C GLN A 320 11.29 8.97 8.46
N ASN A 321 10.22 8.34 8.94
CA ASN A 321 9.85 8.35 10.34
C ASN A 321 9.72 6.92 10.87
N LEU A 322 9.55 6.80 12.18
CA LEU A 322 9.27 5.53 12.84
C LEU A 322 7.88 5.58 13.49
N ASN A 323 7.04 4.60 13.15
CA ASN A 323 5.72 4.32 13.73
C ASN A 323 4.61 5.37 13.46
N ALA A 324 4.91 6.48 12.79
CA ALA A 324 3.95 7.56 12.57
C ALA A 324 3.37 7.47 11.15
N LEU A 325 2.26 6.74 11.04
CA LEU A 325 1.38 6.79 9.88
C LEU A 325 -0.07 6.70 10.34
N GLU A 326 -0.88 7.60 9.80
CA GLU A 326 -2.32 7.62 9.95
C GLU A 326 -2.95 7.85 8.58
N ILE A 327 -3.82 6.93 8.15
CA ILE A 327 -4.54 7.03 6.89
C ILE A 327 -6.03 7.05 7.18
N SER A 328 -6.70 8.10 6.74
CA SER A 328 -8.13 8.31 6.93
C SER A 328 -8.83 8.56 5.60
N GLN A 329 -10.08 8.12 5.49
CA GLN A 329 -10.93 8.36 4.32
C GLN A 329 -12.40 8.34 4.76
N ASN A 330 -13.27 9.16 4.17
CA ASN A 330 -14.69 9.20 4.56
C ASN A 330 -15.43 7.87 4.32
N SER A 331 -14.94 7.05 3.38
CA SER A 331 -15.51 5.76 3.04
C SER A 331 -15.04 4.63 3.96
N ASP A 332 -14.21 4.91 4.96
CA ASP A 332 -13.65 3.87 5.84
C ASP A 332 -14.74 3.09 6.60
N PRO A 333 -14.82 1.75 6.46
CA PRO A 333 -15.80 0.92 7.17
C PRO A 333 -15.69 1.01 8.69
N ALA A 334 -14.53 1.39 9.25
CA ALA A 334 -14.37 1.63 10.69
C ALA A 334 -14.98 2.97 11.16
N GLY A 335 -15.37 3.85 10.23
CA GLY A 335 -15.93 5.17 10.53
C GLY A 335 -14.91 6.16 11.11
N LEU A 336 -13.65 6.01 10.74
CA LEU A 336 -12.52 6.71 11.33
C LEU A 336 -11.88 7.76 10.41
#